data_AF-A0A6P8L331-F1
#
_entry.id   AF-A0A6P8L331-F1
#
_cell.length_a   1.000
_cell.length_b   1.000
_cell.length_c   1.000
_cell.angle_alpha   90.00
_cell.angle_beta   90.00
_cell.angle_gamma   90.00
#
_symmetry.space_group_name_H-M   'P 1'
#
loop_
_entity.id
_entity.type
_entity.pdbx_description
1 polymer ?
#
loop_
_entity_poly.entity_id
_entity_poly.type
_entity_poly.pdbx_seq_one_letter_code
_entity_poly.pdbx_strand_id
1 'polypeptide(L)'
;MQINIIRIIFIFASLFTGILGLLLISMEAYLPILITRSFRYGKYSINYQSIIKNAEVPKRWFRHFYVLAAPLSSYVLYLIICKFLWTGNSSKNVIWILDICLGSFRQVLVSPESTFIATLVLTLHCWKRFYETHFVSIFSDNMMNISHYLMGYIHYIGSLVCIIGESDGFVEGSEGNFSWRRITYLQLICAIICVLSSYVQLRTNFILSNLRYNKDRKITSTAYKIPHGGLFEYISGSLQFTEIIIYILLSIILWQSTNFHYITLWVIINQTVTAVLTHKWYIQTFKNYPMSRRILLPYIF
;
A
#
# COMPACT_ATOMS: atom_id res chain seq x y z
N MET A 1 26.13 12.19 -11.98
CA MET A 1 24.71 11.84 -11.82
C MET A 1 24.62 10.87 -10.64
N GLN A 2 24.11 11.29 -9.48
CA GLN A 2 23.87 10.34 -8.40
C GLN A 2 22.50 9.69 -8.57
N ILE A 3 22.44 8.41 -8.22
CA ILE A 3 21.33 7.52 -8.50
C ILE A 3 20.38 7.53 -7.31
N ASN A 4 19.14 7.98 -7.51
CA ASN A 4 18.07 7.80 -6.53
C ASN A 4 17.45 6.41 -6.74
N ILE A 5 17.90 5.44 -5.95
CA ILE A 5 17.57 4.02 -6.10
C ILE A 5 16.05 3.81 -5.94
N ILE A 6 15.46 4.43 -4.92
CA ILE A 6 14.03 4.28 -4.64
C ILE A 6 13.20 4.81 -5.81
N ARG A 7 13.53 5.99 -6.33
CA ARG A 7 12.83 6.56 -7.48
C ARG A 7 12.87 5.64 -8.69
N ILE A 8 14.04 5.07 -9.00
CA ILE A 8 14.19 4.13 -10.13
C ILE A 8 13.33 2.89 -9.91
N ILE A 9 13.34 2.33 -8.70
CA ILE A 9 12.54 1.14 -8.37
C ILE A 9 11.05 1.42 -8.57
N PHE A 10 10.53 2.54 -8.06
CA PHE A 10 9.10 2.84 -8.19
C PHE A 10 8.68 3.27 -9.60
N ILE A 11 9.56 3.92 -10.38
CA ILE A 11 9.32 4.15 -11.82
C ILE A 11 9.22 2.82 -12.55
N PHE A 12 10.21 1.94 -12.36
CA PHE A 12 10.22 0.63 -13.00
C PHE A 12 8.99 -0.19 -12.59
N ALA A 13 8.68 -0.25 -11.29
CA ALA A 13 7.52 -0.97 -10.78
C ALA A 13 6.21 -0.40 -11.34
N SER A 14 6.08 0.93 -11.48
CA SER A 14 4.90 1.56 -12.05
C SER A 14 4.70 1.19 -13.52
N LEU A 15 5.77 1.29 -14.33
CA LEU A 15 5.74 0.94 -15.74
C LEU A 15 5.47 -0.56 -15.92
N PHE A 16 6.17 -1.40 -15.17
CA PHE A 16 6.01 -2.85 -15.23
C PHE A 16 4.58 -3.28 -14.87
N THR A 17 4.06 -2.80 -13.73
CA THR A 17 2.71 -3.12 -13.26
C THR A 17 1.64 -2.55 -14.20
N GLY A 18 1.85 -1.34 -14.73
CA GLY A 18 0.93 -0.70 -15.67
C GLY A 18 0.86 -1.43 -17.01
N ILE A 19 2.00 -1.69 -17.64
CA ILE A 19 2.08 -2.38 -18.94
C ILE A 19 1.53 -3.80 -18.83
N LEU A 20 2.00 -4.58 -17.85
CA LEU A 20 1.50 -5.94 -17.65
C LEU A 20 0.01 -5.95 -17.28
N GLY A 21 -0.44 -5.02 -16.45
CA GLY A 21 -1.84 -4.86 -16.11
C GLY A 21 -2.71 -4.61 -17.33
N LEU A 22 -2.30 -3.70 -18.21
CA LEU A 22 -2.99 -3.41 -19.47
C LEU A 22 -3.02 -4.64 -20.38
N LEU A 23 -1.87 -5.31 -20.58
CA LEU A 23 -1.80 -6.52 -21.39
C LEU A 23 -2.72 -7.64 -20.86
N LEU A 24 -2.79 -7.81 -19.54
CA LEU A 24 -3.71 -8.77 -18.91
C LEU A 24 -5.17 -8.38 -19.07
N ILE A 25 -5.47 -7.09 -19.16
CA ILE A 25 -6.83 -6.61 -19.34
C ILE A 25 -7.28 -6.74 -20.80
N SER A 26 -6.40 -6.50 -21.77
CA SER A 26 -6.74 -6.41 -23.20
C SER A 26 -6.46 -7.68 -24.01
N MET A 27 -5.37 -8.39 -23.71
CA MET A 27 -4.84 -9.48 -24.55
C MET A 27 -4.56 -10.76 -23.75
N GLU A 28 -5.35 -11.01 -22.71
CA GLU A 28 -5.15 -12.16 -21.81
C GLU A 28 -5.00 -13.49 -22.56
N ALA A 29 -5.84 -13.72 -23.57
CA ALA A 29 -5.86 -14.96 -24.35
C ALA A 29 -4.55 -15.24 -25.11
N TYR A 30 -3.74 -14.20 -25.35
CA TYR A 30 -2.49 -14.28 -26.12
C TYR A 30 -1.24 -14.25 -25.24
N LEU A 31 -1.39 -14.06 -23.92
CA LEU A 31 -0.25 -13.97 -23.02
C LEU A 31 0.27 -15.36 -22.60
N PRO A 32 1.59 -15.56 -22.58
CA PRO A 32 2.20 -16.74 -22.01
C PRO A 32 1.76 -16.98 -20.56
N ILE A 33 1.55 -18.25 -20.19
CA ILE A 33 1.10 -18.67 -18.86
C ILE A 33 2.05 -18.18 -17.74
N LEU A 34 3.35 -18.01 -18.05
CA LEU A 34 4.34 -17.45 -17.13
C LEU A 34 4.03 -16.00 -16.72
N ILE A 35 3.61 -15.17 -17.68
CA ILE A 35 3.33 -13.74 -17.47
C ILE A 35 1.99 -13.57 -16.75
N THR A 36 1.00 -14.41 -17.08
CA THR A 36 -0.28 -14.37 -16.37
C THR A 36 -0.13 -14.78 -14.90
N ARG A 37 0.71 -15.79 -14.60
CA ARG A 37 0.98 -16.24 -13.21
C ARG A 37 1.79 -15.26 -12.36
N SER A 38 2.73 -14.51 -12.94
CA SER A 38 3.53 -13.56 -12.14
C SER A 38 2.66 -12.50 -11.47
N PHE A 39 1.54 -12.14 -12.10
CA PHE A 39 0.62 -11.10 -11.65
C PHE A 39 -0.62 -11.66 -10.93
N ARG A 40 -1.06 -12.88 -11.32
CA ARG A 40 -2.26 -13.53 -10.78
C ARG A 40 -1.92 -14.42 -9.59
N TYR A 41 -2.28 -13.97 -8.40
CA TYR A 41 -2.18 -14.74 -7.16
C TYR A 41 -3.50 -14.71 -6.37
N GLY A 42 -3.71 -15.68 -5.47
CA GLY A 42 -4.97 -15.76 -4.73
C GLY A 42 -6.16 -16.12 -5.62
N LYS A 43 -7.08 -15.17 -5.86
CA LYS A 43 -8.34 -15.40 -6.61
C LYS A 43 -8.11 -15.89 -8.04
N TYR A 44 -6.96 -15.55 -8.62
CA TYR A 44 -6.66 -15.74 -10.02
C TYR A 44 -5.71 -16.93 -10.31
N SER A 45 -5.42 -17.77 -9.31
CA SER A 45 -4.49 -18.88 -9.49
C SER A 45 -5.06 -19.96 -10.41
N ILE A 46 -4.33 -20.30 -11.48
CA ILE A 46 -4.66 -21.40 -12.40
C ILE A 46 -4.02 -22.71 -11.90
N ASN A 47 -4.80 -23.80 -11.86
CA ASN A 47 -4.35 -25.14 -11.46
C ASN A 47 -3.63 -25.87 -12.62
N TYR A 48 -2.31 -25.68 -12.84
CA TYR A 48 -1.48 -26.60 -13.67
C TYR A 48 0.05 -26.47 -13.45
N GLN A 49 0.74 -27.62 -13.37
CA GLN A 49 2.20 -27.97 -13.44
C GLN A 49 3.35 -27.13 -12.81
N SER A 50 4.49 -27.84 -12.68
CA SER A 50 5.43 -27.94 -11.55
C SER A 50 6.67 -27.05 -11.55
N ILE A 51 6.96 -26.33 -12.65
CA ILE A 51 8.29 -25.73 -12.87
C ILE A 51 8.51 -24.43 -12.05
N ILE A 52 7.44 -23.80 -11.54
CA ILE A 52 7.49 -22.48 -10.87
C ILE A 52 7.32 -22.58 -9.34
N LYS A 53 7.17 -23.78 -8.77
CA LYS A 53 6.98 -23.95 -7.31
C LYS A 53 8.08 -23.27 -6.46
N ASN A 54 9.28 -23.10 -7.01
CA ASN A 54 10.42 -22.51 -6.30
C ASN A 54 10.36 -20.98 -6.14
N ALA A 55 9.50 -20.28 -6.89
CA ALA A 55 9.41 -18.81 -6.86
C ALA A 55 8.07 -18.30 -6.29
N GLU A 56 7.37 -19.14 -5.52
CA GLU A 56 6.08 -18.83 -4.91
C GLU A 56 6.16 -18.98 -3.39
N VAL A 57 5.53 -18.05 -2.68
CA VAL A 57 5.44 -18.05 -1.23
C VAL A 57 3.98 -18.07 -0.76
N PRO A 58 3.67 -18.64 0.42
CA PRO A 58 2.32 -18.68 0.94
C PRO A 58 1.71 -17.29 1.07
N LYS A 59 0.47 -17.08 0.61
CA LYS A 59 -0.21 -15.79 0.72
C LYS A 59 -0.35 -15.32 2.17
N ARG A 60 -0.45 -16.24 3.14
CA ARG A 60 -0.43 -15.90 4.57
C ARG A 60 0.80 -15.09 5.02
N TRP A 61 1.90 -15.11 4.26
CA TRP A 61 3.10 -14.31 4.53
C TRP A 61 2.90 -12.81 4.28
N PHE A 62 1.74 -12.37 3.76
CA PHE A 62 1.32 -10.96 3.81
C PHE A 62 1.42 -10.37 5.23
N ARG A 63 1.29 -11.20 6.28
CA ARG A 63 1.52 -10.81 7.68
C ARG A 63 2.92 -10.24 7.91
N HIS A 64 3.94 -10.81 7.29
CA HIS A 64 5.34 -10.45 7.54
C HIS A 64 5.64 -9.00 7.14
N PHE A 65 4.99 -8.48 6.10
CA PHE A 65 5.15 -7.09 5.68
C PHE A 65 4.81 -6.15 6.82
N TYR A 66 3.75 -6.44 7.55
CA TYR A 66 3.26 -5.57 8.63
C TYR A 66 3.96 -5.84 9.95
N VAL A 67 4.50 -7.04 10.17
CA VAL A 67 5.44 -7.31 11.27
C VAL A 67 6.68 -6.42 11.13
N LEU A 68 7.12 -6.13 9.90
CA LEU A 68 8.20 -5.17 9.66
C LEU A 68 7.70 -3.72 9.65
N ALA A 69 6.66 -3.42 8.88
CA ALA A 69 6.22 -2.05 8.62
C ALA A 69 5.68 -1.35 9.87
N ALA A 70 4.91 -2.03 10.74
CA ALA A 70 4.33 -1.37 11.90
C ALA A 70 5.40 -0.94 12.93
N PRO A 71 6.32 -1.81 13.41
CA PRO A 71 7.43 -1.39 14.26
C PRO A 71 8.36 -0.38 13.60
N LEU A 72 8.69 -0.56 12.31
CA LEU A 72 9.57 0.36 11.59
C LEU A 72 8.95 1.76 11.48
N SER A 73 7.65 1.86 11.17
CA SER A 73 6.95 3.15 11.13
C SER A 73 6.90 3.83 12.50
N SER A 74 6.72 3.06 13.58
CA SER A 74 6.81 3.59 14.96
C SER A 74 8.22 4.06 15.31
N TYR A 75 9.26 3.35 14.88
CA TYR A 75 10.63 3.77 15.09
C TYR A 75 10.95 5.07 14.35
N VAL A 76 10.51 5.19 13.09
CA VAL A 76 10.65 6.43 12.32
C VAL A 76 9.87 7.58 12.95
N LEU A 77 8.64 7.35 13.41
CA LEU A 77 7.86 8.35 14.15
C LEU A 77 8.57 8.79 15.43
N TYR A 78 9.17 7.85 16.16
CA TYR A 78 9.98 8.15 17.34
C TYR A 78 11.19 9.03 16.99
N LEU A 79 11.93 8.73 15.91
CA LEU A 79 13.04 9.57 15.44
C LEU A 79 12.59 11.00 15.11
N ILE A 80 11.44 11.15 14.45
CA ILE A 80 10.83 12.44 14.13
C ILE A 80 10.49 13.21 15.41
N ILE A 81 9.85 12.55 16.38
CA ILE A 81 9.52 13.15 17.68
C ILE A 81 10.80 13.62 18.39
N CYS A 82 11.84 12.79 18.43
CA CYS A 82 13.12 13.17 19.03
C CYS A 82 13.78 14.36 18.32
N LYS A 83 13.77 14.38 16.99
CA LYS A 83 14.36 15.47 16.20
C LYS A 83 13.60 16.78 16.37
N PHE A 84 12.27 16.75 16.25
CA PHE A 84 11.45 17.95 16.19
C PHE A 84 11.00 18.49 17.55
N LEU A 85 10.80 17.61 18.55
CA LEU A 85 10.25 18.01 19.86
C LEU A 85 11.29 18.01 20.99
N TRP A 86 12.37 17.23 20.87
CA TRP A 86 13.39 17.09 21.92
C TRP A 86 14.77 17.61 21.53
N THR A 87 14.88 18.43 20.48
CA THR A 87 16.15 19.06 20.03
C THR A 87 17.29 18.04 19.83
N GLY A 88 16.95 16.82 19.40
CA GLY A 88 17.95 15.80 19.10
C GLY A 88 18.62 16.05 17.76
N ASN A 89 19.92 15.81 17.64
CA ASN A 89 20.57 15.73 16.34
C ASN A 89 20.14 14.45 15.62
N SER A 90 19.90 14.56 14.32
CA SER A 90 19.64 13.39 13.47
C SER A 90 20.88 12.50 13.49
N SER A 91 20.69 11.22 13.81
CA SER A 91 21.79 10.26 13.84
C SER A 91 22.48 10.20 12.49
N LYS A 92 23.81 10.29 12.46
CA LYS A 92 24.62 10.19 11.24
C LYS A 92 24.32 8.90 10.46
N ASN A 93 23.99 7.82 11.16
CA ASN A 93 23.62 6.54 10.54
C ASN A 93 22.31 6.65 9.75
N VAL A 94 21.33 7.40 10.26
CA VAL A 94 20.05 7.62 9.58
C VAL A 94 20.28 8.43 8.32
N ILE A 95 21.03 9.54 8.41
CA ILE A 95 21.38 10.38 7.25
C ILE A 95 22.10 9.54 6.19
N TRP A 96 23.11 8.76 6.59
CA TRP A 96 23.86 7.89 5.69
C TRP A 96 22.98 6.85 4.97
N ILE A 97 22.04 6.22 5.66
CA ILE A 97 21.07 5.29 5.05
C ILE A 97 20.20 6.04 4.02
N LEU A 98 19.73 7.24 4.35
CA LEU A 98 18.92 8.05 3.44
C LEU A 98 19.71 8.45 2.19
N ASP A 99 20.99 8.79 2.35
CA ASP A 99 21.88 9.17 1.24
C ASP A 99 22.16 7.97 0.31
N ILE A 100 22.29 6.76 0.85
CA ILE A 100 22.39 5.54 0.04
C ILE A 100 21.11 5.32 -0.77
N CYS A 101 19.95 5.47 -0.15
CA CYS A 101 18.68 5.16 -0.78
C CYS A 101 18.24 6.20 -1.83
N LEU A 102 18.48 7.48 -1.56
CA LEU A 102 17.94 8.61 -2.33
C LEU A 102 19.01 9.44 -3.07
N GLY A 103 20.29 9.18 -2.82
CA GLY A 103 21.44 9.99 -3.27
C GLY A 103 21.90 10.95 -2.17
N SER A 104 23.16 11.39 -2.19
CA SER A 104 23.73 12.26 -1.14
C SER A 104 23.42 13.75 -1.32
N PHE A 105 22.97 14.18 -2.50
CA PHE A 105 22.56 15.56 -2.77
C PHE A 105 21.05 15.77 -2.53
N ARG A 106 20.55 15.38 -1.35
CA ARG A 106 19.14 15.56 -0.99
C ARG A 106 18.85 17.04 -0.73
N GLN A 107 17.66 17.47 -1.12
CA GLN A 107 17.18 18.83 -0.88
C GLN A 107 16.09 18.82 0.18
N VAL A 108 16.02 19.91 0.94
CA VAL A 108 14.95 20.16 1.91
C VAL A 108 13.73 20.64 1.13
N LEU A 109 12.75 19.75 0.93
CA LEU A 109 11.52 20.04 0.18
C LEU A 109 10.28 19.91 1.06
N VAL A 110 10.33 19.10 2.11
CA VAL A 110 9.17 18.80 2.94
C VAL A 110 9.36 19.43 4.32
N SER A 111 8.35 20.15 4.80
CA SER A 111 8.41 20.75 6.13
C SER A 111 8.35 19.71 7.26
N PRO A 112 8.85 20.03 8.46
CA PRO A 112 8.76 19.16 9.62
C PRO A 112 7.31 18.77 9.95
N GLU A 113 6.37 19.71 9.79
CA GLU A 113 4.94 19.52 10.08
C GLU A 113 4.29 18.52 9.12
N SER A 114 4.51 18.66 7.81
CA SER A 114 4.04 17.70 6.81
C SER A 114 4.61 16.30 7.08
N THR A 115 5.90 16.24 7.41
CA THR A 115 6.60 14.98 7.69
C THR A 115 6.03 14.27 8.92
N PHE A 116 5.79 15.03 9.99
CA PHE A 116 5.19 14.53 11.23
C PHE A 116 3.78 13.99 10.99
N ILE A 117 2.91 14.77 10.35
CA ILE A 117 1.52 14.37 10.09
C ILE A 117 1.47 13.14 9.18
N ALA A 118 2.23 13.13 8.09
CA ALA A 118 2.26 12.00 7.15
C ALA A 118 2.75 10.73 7.84
N THR A 119 3.82 10.81 8.64
CA THR A 119 4.36 9.64 9.37
C THR A 119 3.39 9.15 10.43
N LEU A 120 2.72 10.05 11.16
CA LEU A 120 1.71 9.67 12.16
C LEU A 120 0.56 8.89 11.50
N VAL A 121 0.00 9.43 10.42
CA VAL A 121 -1.09 8.79 9.66
C VAL A 121 -0.64 7.44 9.09
N LEU A 122 0.56 7.37 8.50
CA LEU A 122 1.09 6.12 7.95
C LEU A 122 1.37 5.08 9.04
N THR A 123 1.81 5.51 10.23
CA THR A 123 2.04 4.62 11.39
C THR A 123 0.73 4.01 11.87
N LEU A 124 -0.32 4.83 12.04
CA LEU A 124 -1.66 4.35 12.38
C LEU A 124 -2.18 3.36 11.33
N HIS A 125 -1.97 3.67 10.04
CA HIS A 125 -2.34 2.77 8.96
C HIS A 125 -1.57 1.44 9.02
N CYS A 126 -0.25 1.45 9.26
CA CYS A 126 0.57 0.25 9.36
C CYS A 126 0.16 -0.65 10.54
N TRP A 127 -0.09 -0.08 11.72
CA TRP A 127 -0.59 -0.84 12.87
C TRP A 127 -1.98 -1.41 12.65
N LYS A 128 -2.87 -0.64 12.02
CA LYS A 128 -4.18 -1.13 11.62
C LYS A 128 -4.03 -2.32 10.65
N ARG A 129 -3.15 -2.21 9.64
CA ARG A 129 -2.87 -3.30 8.70
C ARG A 129 -2.25 -4.53 9.36
N PHE A 130 -1.38 -4.33 10.34
CA PHE A 130 -0.86 -5.39 11.19
C PHE A 130 -2.02 -6.12 11.89
N TYR A 131 -2.90 -5.38 12.55
CA TYR A 131 -4.07 -5.94 13.21
C TYR A 131 -4.97 -6.73 12.24
N GLU A 132 -5.28 -6.14 11.09
CA GLU A 132 -6.10 -6.78 10.04
C GLU A 132 -5.52 -8.10 9.59
N THR A 133 -4.20 -8.16 9.35
CA THR A 133 -3.57 -9.37 8.82
C THR A 133 -3.41 -10.47 9.86
N HIS A 134 -3.22 -10.12 11.14
CA HIS A 134 -2.99 -11.10 12.19
C HIS A 134 -4.28 -11.62 12.82
N PHE A 135 -5.25 -10.74 13.03
CA PHE A 135 -6.43 -11.05 13.84
C PHE A 135 -7.75 -11.08 13.05
N VAL A 136 -7.83 -10.39 11.92
CA VAL A 136 -9.08 -10.30 11.13
C VAL A 136 -9.04 -11.21 9.90
N SER A 137 -7.94 -11.20 9.16
CA SER A 137 -7.84 -11.84 7.86
C SER A 137 -7.67 -13.34 7.96
N ILE A 138 -8.56 -14.07 7.28
CA ILE A 138 -8.46 -15.51 7.10
C ILE A 138 -7.88 -15.77 5.71
N PHE A 139 -6.63 -16.21 5.69
CA PHE A 139 -5.93 -16.55 4.46
C PHE A 139 -6.30 -17.96 3.98
N SER A 140 -6.44 -18.13 2.67
CA SER A 140 -6.49 -19.44 2.03
C SER A 140 -5.06 -19.95 1.76
N ASP A 141 -4.93 -21.23 1.39
CA ASP A 141 -3.65 -21.88 1.02
C ASP A 141 -3.12 -21.45 -0.35
N ASN A 142 -3.58 -20.31 -0.87
CA ASN A 142 -3.15 -19.82 -2.17
C ASN A 142 -1.73 -19.25 -2.03
N MET A 143 -0.98 -19.33 -3.12
CA MET A 143 0.39 -18.81 -3.20
C MET A 143 0.41 -17.42 -3.84
N MET A 144 1.50 -16.68 -3.60
CA MET A 144 1.85 -15.44 -4.30
C MET A 144 3.27 -15.48 -4.83
N ASN A 145 3.53 -14.76 -5.91
CA ASN A 145 4.86 -14.69 -6.50
C ASN A 145 5.85 -13.97 -5.57
N ILE A 146 7.09 -14.45 -5.50
CA ILE A 146 8.14 -13.87 -4.65
C ILE A 146 8.46 -12.40 -4.99
N SER A 147 8.32 -12.00 -6.26
CA SER A 147 8.48 -10.59 -6.66
C SER A 147 7.49 -9.66 -5.96
N HIS A 148 6.23 -10.08 -5.84
CA HIS A 148 5.20 -9.34 -5.12
C HIS A 148 5.50 -9.31 -3.64
N TYR A 149 6.04 -10.42 -3.12
CA TYR A 149 6.47 -10.52 -1.74
C TYR A 149 7.59 -9.51 -1.41
N LEU A 150 8.64 -9.46 -2.24
CA LEU A 150 9.73 -8.49 -2.09
C LEU A 150 9.25 -7.05 -2.28
N MET A 151 8.38 -6.80 -3.26
CA MET A 151 7.83 -5.47 -3.50
C MET A 151 7.04 -4.95 -2.30
N GLY A 152 6.38 -5.83 -1.53
CA GLY A 152 5.71 -5.44 -0.28
C GLY A 152 6.67 -4.82 0.76
N TYR A 153 7.87 -5.39 0.92
CA TYR A 153 8.88 -4.82 1.82
C TYR A 153 9.44 -3.50 1.29
N ILE A 154 9.80 -3.48 0.00
CA ILE A 154 10.28 -2.28 -0.68
C ILE A 154 9.27 -1.15 -0.55
N HIS A 155 7.98 -1.44 -0.65
CA HIS A 155 6.92 -0.46 -0.53
C HIS A 155 6.91 0.26 0.81
N TYR A 156 6.90 -0.48 1.93
CA TYR A 156 6.83 0.14 3.25
C TYR A 156 8.14 0.82 3.65
N ILE A 157 9.30 0.21 3.34
CA ILE A 157 10.61 0.81 3.59
C ILE A 157 10.74 2.08 2.75
N GLY A 158 10.44 1.99 1.44
CA GLY A 158 10.50 3.10 0.50
C GLY A 158 9.57 4.24 0.89
N SER A 159 8.34 3.94 1.34
CA SER A 159 7.39 4.95 1.81
C SER A 159 7.96 5.76 2.97
N LEU A 160 8.51 5.09 3.99
CA LEU A 160 9.10 5.75 5.15
C LEU A 160 10.34 6.56 4.78
N VAL A 161 11.23 5.99 3.95
CA VAL A 161 12.43 6.68 3.46
C VAL A 161 12.07 7.92 2.63
N CYS A 162 11.07 7.85 1.76
CA CYS A 162 10.63 9.01 0.98
C CYS A 162 10.03 10.12 1.85
N ILE A 163 9.31 9.77 2.91
CA ILE A 163 8.72 10.76 3.82
C ILE A 163 9.81 11.55 4.55
N ILE A 164 10.81 10.87 5.13
CA ILE A 164 11.86 11.55 5.91
C ILE A 164 13.02 12.05 5.05
N GLY A 165 13.24 11.48 3.88
CA GLY A 165 14.43 11.74 3.07
C GLY A 165 14.52 13.14 2.47
N GLU A 166 13.40 13.82 2.29
CA GLU A 166 13.34 15.20 1.80
C GLU A 166 12.88 16.19 2.89
N SER A 167 12.82 15.71 4.14
CA SER A 167 12.34 16.46 5.30
C SER A 167 13.40 17.39 5.88
N ASP A 168 13.00 18.62 6.18
CA ASP A 168 13.80 19.54 7.01
C ASP A 168 14.08 18.90 8.38
N GLY A 169 15.36 18.76 8.73
CA GLY A 169 15.87 18.07 9.90
C GLY A 169 16.52 16.72 9.57
N PHE A 170 16.22 16.11 8.42
CA PHE A 170 16.79 14.82 8.02
C PHE A 170 17.73 14.93 6.81
N VAL A 171 17.91 16.13 6.27
CA VAL A 171 18.96 16.48 5.30
C VAL A 171 20.16 17.04 6.06
N GLU A 172 21.38 16.72 5.62
CA GLU A 172 22.60 17.22 6.28
C GLU A 172 22.62 18.76 6.31
N GLY A 173 22.93 19.33 7.48
CA GLY A 173 22.93 20.77 7.71
C GLY A 173 21.56 21.41 7.97
N SER A 174 20.47 20.63 7.98
CA SER A 174 19.12 21.14 8.28
C SER A 174 18.74 21.00 9.76
N GLU A 175 18.13 22.05 10.31
CA GLU A 175 17.77 22.11 11.73
C GLU A 175 16.45 21.38 12.04
N GLY A 176 15.46 21.44 11.14
CA GLY A 176 14.14 20.85 11.38
C GLY A 176 13.32 21.61 12.41
N ASN A 177 13.26 22.93 12.29
CA ASN A 177 12.51 23.78 13.23
C ASN A 177 11.02 23.48 13.11
N PHE A 178 10.42 22.81 14.10
CA PHE A 178 9.01 22.43 14.11
C PHE A 178 8.14 23.42 14.89
N SER A 179 6.90 23.66 14.43
CA SER A 179 5.94 24.50 15.13
C SER A 179 4.51 24.06 14.86
N TRP A 180 3.75 23.83 15.93
CA TRP A 180 2.32 23.52 15.88
C TRP A 180 1.51 24.57 15.11
N ARG A 181 1.94 25.84 15.11
CA ARG A 181 1.25 26.95 14.44
C ARG A 181 1.33 26.90 12.92
N ARG A 182 2.32 26.17 12.36
CA ARG A 182 2.49 26.03 10.91
C ARG A 182 1.72 24.86 10.31
N ILE A 183 1.04 24.07 11.14
CA ILE A 183 0.12 23.05 10.66
C ILE A 183 -1.08 23.73 10.00
N THR A 184 -1.29 23.44 8.73
CA THR A 184 -2.37 24.00 7.93
C THR A 184 -3.66 23.19 8.11
N TYR A 185 -4.82 23.84 7.94
CA TYR A 185 -6.12 23.16 7.92
C TYR A 185 -6.20 22.08 6.84
N LEU A 186 -5.56 22.31 5.67
CA LEU A 186 -5.52 21.34 4.59
C LEU A 186 -4.86 20.02 5.06
N GLN A 187 -3.70 20.09 5.70
CA GLN A 187 -3.00 18.91 6.22
C GLN A 187 -3.87 18.15 7.24
N LEU A 188 -4.57 18.85 8.13
CA LEU A 188 -5.45 18.23 9.12
C LEU A 188 -6.66 17.55 8.47
N ILE A 189 -7.32 18.21 7.50
CA ILE A 189 -8.44 17.64 6.76
C ILE A 189 -8.00 16.38 6.01
N CYS A 190 -6.87 16.44 5.30
CA CYS A 190 -6.31 15.27 4.60
C CYS A 190 -6.00 14.13 5.59
N ALA A 191 -5.38 14.43 6.73
CA ALA A 191 -5.07 13.43 7.76
C ALA A 191 -6.34 12.76 8.33
N ILE A 192 -7.38 13.54 8.61
CA ILE A 192 -8.67 13.02 9.07
C ILE A 192 -9.28 12.09 8.01
N ILE A 193 -9.32 12.49 6.75
CA ILE A 193 -9.88 11.66 5.68
C ILE A 193 -9.04 10.39 5.48
N CYS A 194 -7.71 10.43 5.64
CA CYS A 194 -6.86 9.23 5.65
C CYS A 194 -7.25 8.25 6.75
N VAL A 195 -7.44 8.74 7.99
CA VAL A 195 -7.83 7.90 9.13
C VAL A 195 -9.22 7.30 8.89
N LEU A 196 -10.19 8.09 8.42
CA LEU A 196 -11.52 7.61 8.07
C LEU A 196 -11.49 6.57 6.94
N SER A 197 -10.68 6.78 5.90
CA SER A 197 -10.50 5.83 4.81
C SER A 197 -9.87 4.52 5.29
N SER A 198 -8.90 4.62 6.21
CA SER A 198 -8.27 3.47 6.88
C SER A 198 -9.29 2.70 7.73
N TYR A 199 -10.21 3.38 8.40
CA TYR A 199 -11.31 2.76 9.15
C TYR A 199 -12.34 2.08 8.23
N VAL A 200 -12.74 2.71 7.12
CA VAL A 200 -13.63 2.08 6.13
C VAL A 200 -12.99 0.83 5.53
N GLN A 201 -11.67 0.86 5.32
CA GLN A 201 -10.91 -0.30 4.90
C GLN A 201 -10.93 -1.44 5.94
N LEU A 202 -10.82 -1.12 7.23
CA LEU A 202 -10.97 -2.09 8.32
C LEU A 202 -12.35 -2.75 8.31
N ARG A 203 -13.42 -1.95 8.19
CA ARG A 203 -14.80 -2.45 8.09
C ARG A 203 -14.97 -3.37 6.88
N THR A 204 -14.35 -3.02 5.76
CA THR A 204 -14.33 -3.85 4.54
C THR A 204 -13.65 -5.20 4.78
N ASN A 205 -12.53 -5.22 5.51
CA ASN A 205 -11.86 -6.47 5.87
C ASN A 205 -12.69 -7.34 6.83
N PHE A 206 -13.41 -6.73 7.79
CA PHE A 206 -14.35 -7.48 8.62
C PHE A 206 -15.44 -8.16 7.79
N ILE A 207 -16.03 -7.44 6.82
CA ILE A 207 -17.02 -8.02 5.89
C ILE A 207 -16.42 -9.24 5.18
N LEU A 208 -15.22 -9.11 4.61
CA LEU A 208 -14.55 -10.21 3.91
C LEU A 208 -14.23 -11.40 4.83
N SER A 209 -13.80 -11.15 6.07
CA SER A 209 -13.52 -12.21 7.04
C SER A 209 -14.79 -12.96 7.45
N ASN A 210 -15.90 -12.24 7.65
CA ASN A 210 -17.18 -12.81 8.07
C ASN A 210 -17.76 -13.76 7.03
N LEU A 211 -17.43 -13.60 5.74
CA LEU A 211 -17.84 -14.55 4.69
C LEU A 211 -17.26 -15.96 4.88
N ARG A 212 -16.20 -16.12 5.68
CA ARG A 212 -15.52 -17.41 5.94
C ARG A 212 -16.09 -18.15 7.15
N TYR A 213 -16.83 -17.46 8.01
CA TYR A 213 -17.44 -18.04 9.21
C TYR A 213 -18.87 -18.54 8.93
N ASN A 214 -19.29 -19.58 9.67
CA ASN A 214 -20.71 -19.93 9.79
C ASN A 214 -21.41 -19.13 10.89
N LYS A 215 -22.72 -19.35 11.05
CA LYS A 215 -23.52 -18.88 12.19
C LYS A 215 -22.90 -19.21 13.56
N ASP A 216 -22.29 -20.38 13.69
CA ASP A 216 -21.61 -20.81 14.94
C ASP A 216 -20.15 -20.32 15.06
N ARG A 217 -19.72 -19.35 14.25
CA ARG A 217 -18.34 -18.82 14.18
C ARG A 217 -17.23 -19.86 13.92
N LYS A 218 -17.58 -21.02 13.37
CA LYS A 218 -16.62 -21.98 12.85
C LYS A 218 -16.24 -21.62 11.41
N ILE A 219 -14.96 -21.77 11.07
CA ILE A 219 -14.47 -21.57 9.70
C ILE A 219 -15.03 -22.72 8.85
N THR A 220 -15.87 -22.39 7.86
CA THR A 220 -16.55 -23.40 7.03
C THR A 220 -15.82 -23.70 5.75
N SER A 221 -15.24 -22.68 5.12
CA SER A 221 -14.54 -22.81 3.86
C SER A 221 -13.69 -21.58 3.54
N THR A 222 -12.58 -21.81 2.84
CA THR A 222 -11.75 -20.78 2.20
C THR A 222 -12.21 -20.46 0.76
N ALA A 223 -13.34 -21.02 0.31
CA ALA A 223 -13.96 -20.74 -0.99
C ALA A 223 -14.59 -19.34 -1.04
N TYR A 224 -14.27 -18.58 -2.10
CA TYR A 224 -14.69 -17.20 -2.26
C TYR A 224 -16.21 -17.05 -2.34
N LYS A 225 -16.73 -15.95 -1.82
CA LYS A 225 -18.15 -15.56 -1.85
C LYS A 225 -18.28 -14.10 -2.30
N ILE A 226 -19.47 -13.70 -2.73
CA ILE A 226 -19.77 -12.30 -3.06
C ILE A 226 -19.91 -11.51 -1.74
N PRO A 227 -19.11 -10.46 -1.52
CA PRO A 227 -19.27 -9.60 -0.36
C PRO A 227 -20.47 -8.66 -0.50
N HIS A 228 -21.15 -8.39 0.61
CA HIS A 228 -22.25 -7.41 0.73
C HIS A 228 -22.03 -6.52 1.95
N GLY A 229 -22.55 -5.30 1.89
CA GLY A 229 -22.43 -4.26 2.91
C GLY A 229 -21.36 -3.21 2.63
N GLY A 230 -21.60 -1.98 3.12
CA GLY A 230 -20.68 -0.85 2.97
C GLY A 230 -20.39 -0.52 1.50
N LEU A 231 -19.13 -0.22 1.20
CA LEU A 231 -18.70 0.10 -0.16
C LEU A 231 -18.90 -1.04 -1.17
N PHE A 232 -19.01 -2.29 -0.72
CA PHE A 232 -19.23 -3.41 -1.64
C PHE A 232 -20.58 -3.34 -2.35
N GLU A 233 -21.56 -2.58 -1.85
CA GLU A 233 -22.82 -2.38 -2.58
C GLU A 233 -22.65 -1.55 -3.85
N TYR A 234 -21.59 -0.74 -3.93
CA TYR A 234 -21.35 0.16 -5.05
C TYR A 234 -20.17 -0.30 -5.91
N ILE A 235 -19.12 -0.83 -5.30
CA ILE A 235 -17.85 -1.13 -5.97
C ILE A 235 -17.27 -2.49 -5.59
N SER A 236 -16.62 -3.17 -6.52
CA SER A 236 -15.89 -4.42 -6.25
C SER A 236 -14.60 -4.19 -5.50
N GLY A 237 -13.89 -3.10 -5.83
CA GLY A 237 -12.56 -2.76 -5.35
C GLY A 237 -12.56 -1.91 -4.07
N SER A 238 -13.41 -2.21 -3.09
CA SER A 238 -13.52 -1.40 -1.86
C SER A 238 -12.17 -1.20 -1.13
N LEU A 239 -11.36 -2.26 -1.02
CA LEU A 239 -10.04 -2.18 -0.40
C LEU A 239 -9.06 -1.34 -1.22
N GLN A 240 -9.11 -1.48 -2.55
CA GLN A 240 -8.27 -0.76 -3.50
C GLN A 240 -8.59 0.74 -3.48
N PHE A 241 -9.88 1.08 -3.49
CA PHE A 241 -10.38 2.46 -3.45
C PHE A 241 -9.90 3.20 -2.20
N THR A 242 -10.10 2.59 -1.03
CA THR A 242 -9.66 3.19 0.24
C THR A 242 -8.15 3.34 0.33
N GLU A 243 -7.38 2.40 -0.24
CA GLU A 243 -5.92 2.52 -0.29
C GLU A 243 -5.48 3.68 -1.20
N ILE A 244 -6.08 3.81 -2.38
CA ILE A 244 -5.79 4.90 -3.31
C ILE A 244 -6.02 6.26 -2.65
N ILE A 245 -7.14 6.44 -1.92
CA ILE A 245 -7.43 7.68 -1.21
C ILE A 245 -6.34 8.01 -0.19
N ILE A 246 -5.91 7.03 0.61
CA ILE A 246 -4.89 7.24 1.64
C ILE A 246 -3.59 7.76 1.02
N TYR A 247 -3.11 7.16 -0.06
CA TYR A 247 -1.84 7.58 -0.69
C TYR A 247 -1.96 8.90 -1.44
N ILE A 248 -3.09 9.18 -2.10
CA ILE A 248 -3.34 10.50 -2.72
C ILE A 248 -3.29 11.60 -1.66
N LEU A 249 -3.96 11.41 -0.52
CA LEU A 249 -3.99 12.39 0.55
C LEU A 249 -2.64 12.54 1.27
N LEU A 250 -1.87 11.46 1.42
CA LEU A 250 -0.47 11.56 1.88
C LEU A 250 0.39 12.34 0.87
N SER A 251 0.19 12.17 -0.43
CA SER A 251 0.83 12.97 -1.48
C SER A 251 0.48 14.46 -1.36
N ILE A 252 -0.76 14.79 -1.02
CA ILE A 252 -1.20 16.17 -0.82
C ILE A 252 -0.56 16.77 0.43
N ILE A 253 -0.49 16.02 1.54
CA ILE A 253 0.24 16.44 2.76
C ILE A 253 1.72 16.69 2.43
N LEU A 254 2.30 15.86 1.56
CA LEU A 254 3.70 15.89 1.13
C LEU A 254 3.87 16.57 -0.24
N TRP A 255 3.07 17.59 -0.55
CA TRP A 255 2.95 18.15 -1.90
C TRP A 255 4.28 18.46 -2.59
N GLN A 256 5.26 18.99 -1.84
CA GLN A 256 6.58 19.36 -2.38
C GLN A 256 7.58 18.20 -2.48
N SER A 257 7.27 17.01 -1.93
CA SER A 257 8.12 15.83 -2.03
C SER A 257 8.22 15.39 -3.48
N THR A 258 9.44 15.17 -3.99
CA THR A 258 9.59 14.61 -5.34
C THR A 258 9.51 13.09 -5.34
N ASN A 259 9.97 12.45 -4.26
CA ASN A 259 10.06 10.99 -4.21
C ASN A 259 8.75 10.31 -3.83
N PHE A 260 7.94 10.92 -2.94
CA PHE A 260 6.70 10.30 -2.48
C PHE A 260 5.64 10.18 -3.59
N HIS A 261 5.61 11.12 -4.54
CA HIS A 261 4.66 11.07 -5.68
C HIS A 261 4.86 9.83 -6.56
N TYR A 262 6.07 9.30 -6.69
CA TYR A 262 6.31 8.05 -7.42
C TYR A 262 5.72 6.83 -6.70
N ILE A 263 5.72 6.84 -5.37
CA ILE A 263 5.06 5.82 -4.56
C ILE A 263 3.55 5.91 -4.74
N THR A 264 3.00 7.12 -4.64
CA THR A 264 1.56 7.36 -4.87
C THR A 264 1.14 6.89 -6.26
N LEU A 265 1.90 7.22 -7.31
CA LEU A 265 1.64 6.78 -8.67
C LEU A 265 1.64 5.25 -8.78
N TRP A 266 2.64 4.59 -8.21
CA TRP A 266 2.72 3.14 -8.19
C TRP A 266 1.51 2.51 -7.49
N VAL A 267 1.11 3.04 -6.32
CA VAL A 267 -0.08 2.58 -5.58
C VAL A 267 -1.34 2.74 -6.43
N ILE A 268 -1.54 3.89 -7.06
CA ILE A 268 -2.70 4.13 -7.93
C ILE A 268 -2.76 3.08 -9.03
N ILE A 269 -1.66 2.87 -9.76
CA ILE A 269 -1.59 1.90 -10.86
C ILE A 269 -1.86 0.47 -10.34
N ASN A 270 -1.13 0.05 -9.31
CA ASN A 270 -1.23 -1.31 -8.76
C ASN A 270 -2.64 -1.62 -8.22
N GLN A 271 -3.22 -0.70 -7.46
CA GLN A 271 -4.57 -0.88 -6.91
C GLN A 271 -5.63 -0.83 -8.02
N THR A 272 -5.45 0.01 -9.04
CA THR A 272 -6.36 0.07 -10.19
C THR A 272 -6.38 -1.23 -10.99
N VAL A 273 -5.21 -1.73 -11.37
CA VAL A 273 -5.12 -3.02 -12.08
C VAL A 273 -5.71 -4.14 -11.23
N THR A 274 -5.39 -4.18 -9.93
CA THR A 274 -5.93 -5.20 -9.01
C THR A 274 -7.46 -5.14 -8.92
N ALA A 275 -8.05 -3.94 -8.88
CA ALA A 275 -9.50 -3.77 -8.83
C ALA A 275 -10.18 -4.24 -10.12
N VAL A 276 -9.65 -3.85 -11.28
CA VAL A 276 -10.19 -4.26 -12.60
C VAL A 276 -10.17 -5.78 -12.74
N LEU A 277 -9.03 -6.41 -12.42
CA LEU A 277 -8.94 -7.86 -12.42
C LEU A 277 -9.95 -8.47 -11.45
N THR A 278 -10.13 -7.89 -10.26
CA THR A 278 -11.04 -8.41 -9.21
C THR A 278 -12.47 -8.39 -9.70
N HIS A 279 -12.88 -7.29 -10.32
CA HIS A 279 -14.20 -7.14 -10.90
C HIS A 279 -14.46 -8.16 -12.01
N LYS A 280 -13.54 -8.28 -12.98
CA LYS A 280 -13.64 -9.28 -14.07
C LYS A 280 -13.79 -10.70 -13.53
N TRP A 281 -12.94 -11.06 -12.56
CA TRP A 281 -12.99 -12.40 -11.96
C TRP A 281 -14.31 -12.68 -11.24
N TYR A 282 -14.86 -11.69 -10.52
CA TYR A 282 -16.17 -11.86 -9.87
C TYR A 282 -17.30 -12.12 -10.88
N ILE A 283 -17.32 -11.37 -11.99
CA ILE A 283 -18.31 -11.55 -13.08
C ILE A 283 -18.19 -12.95 -13.69
N GLN A 284 -16.96 -13.40 -13.97
CA GLN A 284 -16.72 -14.72 -14.57
C GLN A 284 -17.02 -15.88 -13.62
N THR A 285 -16.81 -15.69 -12.32
CA THR A 285 -16.93 -16.76 -11.31
C THR A 285 -18.36 -16.91 -10.81
N PHE A 286 -19.09 -15.81 -10.61
CA PHE A 286 -20.41 -15.86 -9.98
C PHE A 286 -21.50 -15.41 -10.96
N LYS A 287 -22.38 -16.35 -11.34
CA LYS A 287 -23.55 -16.06 -12.19
C LYS A 287 -24.48 -15.00 -11.60
N ASN A 288 -24.57 -14.93 -10.26
CA ASN A 288 -25.44 -13.99 -9.55
C ASN A 288 -24.68 -12.72 -9.07
N TYR A 289 -23.58 -12.35 -9.74
CA TYR A 289 -22.85 -11.14 -9.37
C TYR A 289 -23.67 -9.87 -9.66
N PRO A 290 -23.75 -8.89 -8.73
CA PRO A 290 -24.51 -7.67 -8.98
C PRO A 290 -23.87 -6.80 -10.09
N MET A 291 -24.52 -6.76 -11.26
CA MET A 291 -24.03 -6.02 -12.43
C MET A 291 -24.10 -4.49 -12.28
N SER A 292 -24.81 -3.99 -11.26
CA SER A 292 -24.83 -2.57 -10.90
C SER A 292 -23.53 -2.09 -10.24
N ARG A 293 -22.71 -3.01 -9.71
CA ARG A 293 -21.43 -2.65 -9.07
C ARG A 293 -20.44 -2.14 -10.11
N ARG A 294 -19.72 -1.11 -9.74
CA ARG A 294 -18.59 -0.56 -10.48
C ARG A 294 -17.27 -1.14 -9.96
N ILE A 295 -16.15 -0.83 -10.61
CA ILE A 295 -14.84 -1.39 -10.30
C ILE A 295 -14.26 -0.72 -9.04
N LEU A 296 -14.24 0.61 -9.01
CA LEU A 296 -13.43 1.42 -8.09
C LEU A 296 -14.11 2.70 -7.61
N LEU A 297 -14.65 3.52 -8.52
CA LEU A 297 -15.35 4.76 -8.23
C LEU A 297 -16.86 4.50 -8.22
N PRO A 298 -17.53 4.70 -7.07
CA PRO A 298 -18.97 4.53 -6.97
C PRO A 298 -19.70 5.27 -8.09
N TYR A 299 -20.61 4.57 -8.77
CA TYR A 299 -21.44 5.08 -9.88
C TYR A 299 -20.71 5.48 -11.17
N ILE A 300 -19.38 5.59 -11.17
CA ILE A 300 -18.60 6.07 -12.33
C ILE A 300 -17.81 4.93 -12.99
N PHE A 301 -16.85 4.34 -12.27
CA PHE A 301 -15.85 3.43 -12.85
C PHE A 301 -15.68 2.19 -12.00
#